data_AF-A0A533XE66-F1
#
_entry.id   AF-A0A533XE66-F1
#
_cell.length_a   1.000
_cell.length_b   1.000
_cell.length_c   1.000
_cell.angle_alpha   90.00
_cell.angle_beta   90.00
_cell.angle_gamma   90.00
#
_symmetry.space_group_name_H-M   'P 1'
#
loop_
_entity.id
_entity.type
_entity.pdbx_description
1 polymer ?
#
loop_
_entity_poly.entity_id
_entity_poly.type
_entity_poly.pdbx_seq_one_letter_code
_entity_poly.pdbx_strand_id
1 'polypeptide(L)'
;MRMIRLVSYLGIVPVLGWAVSADAFPLSNAAWSDGLWVEHCHDVRTTYNPTSPLDTKALTIKKEDPRFLDFLYWVWANKIIEHQVEQVGGTEWNGPTSGVIFHWAPGSRWETHTVVPFEHAIHHIADEHRWQDNMFKDFFAPFGPIKGVSIKERLSFDKPPTWAQFLRHIGGPASPYYRYVFHQEASIDPLRGVVVLFSGQGVAFEYTFDRYVKEIMEVLTDCKAYQFFQLYDLYGKGFASRLGWAGQPVPKR
;
A
#
# COMPACT_ATOMS: atom_id res chain seq x y z
N MET A 1 -39.18 39.10 55.38
CA MET A 1 -38.69 38.55 54.09
C MET A 1 -37.27 38.03 54.31
N ARG A 2 -37.09 36.71 54.45
CA ARG A 2 -35.79 36.05 54.62
C ARG A 2 -35.30 35.57 53.25
N MET A 3 -34.15 36.04 52.80
CA MET A 3 -33.46 35.54 51.60
C MET A 3 -32.67 34.28 51.98
N ILE A 4 -32.98 33.16 51.33
CA ILE A 4 -32.22 31.90 51.40
C ILE A 4 -31.14 31.98 50.31
N ARG A 5 -29.87 31.89 50.68
CA ARG A 5 -28.74 31.70 49.75
C ARG A 5 -28.60 30.20 49.47
N LEU A 6 -28.78 29.78 48.20
CA LEU A 6 -28.28 28.49 47.73
C LEU A 6 -26.78 28.60 47.46
N VAL A 7 -26.00 27.73 48.10
CA VAL A 7 -24.58 27.49 47.76
C VAL A 7 -24.55 26.21 46.95
N SER A 8 -24.32 26.32 45.65
CA SER A 8 -24.09 25.17 44.77
C SER A 8 -22.60 24.82 44.77
N TYR A 9 -22.25 23.71 45.41
CA TYR A 9 -20.95 23.07 45.24
C TYR A 9 -20.92 22.36 43.88
N LEU A 10 -20.18 22.90 42.92
CA LEU A 10 -19.77 22.15 41.73
C LEU A 10 -18.57 21.27 42.13
N GLY A 11 -18.85 19.98 42.36
CA GLY A 11 -17.82 18.96 42.43
C GLY A 11 -17.22 18.74 41.05
N ILE A 12 -15.92 19.01 40.90
CA ILE A 12 -15.14 18.65 39.71
C ILE A 12 -14.92 17.14 39.78
N VAL A 13 -15.57 16.38 38.89
CA VAL A 13 -15.22 14.99 38.62
C VAL A 13 -14.08 14.99 37.62
N PRO A 14 -12.86 14.53 37.95
CA PRO A 14 -11.84 14.32 36.95
C PRO A 14 -12.25 13.09 36.14
N VAL A 15 -12.75 13.32 34.91
CA VAL A 15 -12.83 12.27 33.90
C VAL A 15 -11.39 11.91 33.56
N LEU A 16 -10.90 10.83 34.18
CA LEU A 16 -9.71 10.11 33.71
C LEU A 16 -10.05 9.58 32.31
N GLY A 17 -9.76 10.40 31.30
CA GLY A 17 -9.72 9.96 29.92
C GLY A 17 -8.58 8.96 29.80
N TRP A 18 -8.92 7.68 29.66
CA TRP A 18 -7.99 6.69 29.18
C TRP A 18 -7.62 7.14 27.76
N ALA A 19 -6.40 7.64 27.59
CA ALA A 19 -5.83 7.78 26.27
C ALA A 19 -5.66 6.37 25.71
N VAL A 20 -6.70 5.89 25.04
CA VAL A 20 -6.55 4.78 24.10
C VAL A 20 -5.65 5.36 23.01
N SER A 21 -4.36 5.01 23.04
CA SER A 21 -3.53 5.10 21.85
C SER A 21 -4.15 4.15 20.82
N ALA A 22 -5.06 4.68 20.01
CA ALA A 22 -5.43 4.03 18.78
C ALA A 22 -4.25 4.24 17.84
N ASP A 23 -3.61 3.16 17.38
CA ASP A 23 -2.64 3.27 16.30
C ASP A 23 -3.35 3.91 15.10
N ALA A 24 -2.81 5.00 14.54
CA ALA A 24 -3.45 5.71 13.41
C ALA A 24 -3.57 4.86 12.13
N PHE A 25 -2.84 3.76 12.06
CA PHE A 25 -2.92 2.78 10.97
C PHE A 25 -2.97 1.39 11.58
N PRO A 26 -4.05 1.07 12.32
CA PRO A 26 -4.25 -0.30 12.69
C PRO A 26 -4.51 -1.04 11.38
N LEU A 27 -3.71 -2.07 11.10
CA LEU A 27 -4.09 -3.00 10.05
C LEU A 27 -5.55 -3.39 10.31
N SER A 28 -6.37 -3.36 9.26
CA SER A 28 -7.78 -3.71 9.45
C SER A 28 -7.89 -5.07 10.12
N ASN A 29 -9.01 -5.33 10.82
CA ASN A 29 -9.26 -6.65 11.42
C ASN A 29 -9.34 -7.78 10.37
N ALA A 30 -9.29 -7.45 9.07
CA ALA A 30 -9.16 -8.42 8.00
C ALA A 30 -7.72 -8.92 7.83
N ALA A 31 -6.71 -8.09 8.15
CA ALA A 31 -5.29 -8.39 8.01
C ALA A 31 -4.88 -9.60 8.84
N TRP A 32 -4.14 -10.52 8.22
CA TRP A 32 -3.60 -11.68 8.91
C TRP A 32 -2.23 -11.37 9.50
N SER A 33 -2.01 -11.80 10.74
CA SER A 33 -0.69 -11.76 11.34
C SER A 33 0.26 -12.72 10.63
N ASP A 34 1.57 -12.49 10.74
CA ASP A 34 2.57 -13.40 10.17
C ASP A 34 2.44 -14.83 10.73
N GLY A 35 2.07 -14.97 12.01
CA GLY A 35 1.80 -16.28 12.61
C GLY A 35 0.63 -17.01 11.94
N LEU A 36 -0.45 -16.28 11.62
CA LEU A 36 -1.60 -16.87 10.93
C LEU A 36 -1.24 -17.26 9.49
N TRP A 37 -0.45 -16.45 8.79
CA TRP A 37 0.09 -16.84 7.47
C TRP A 37 0.88 -18.15 7.53
N VAL A 38 1.78 -18.29 8.51
CA VAL A 38 2.56 -19.51 8.72
C VAL A 38 1.67 -20.71 9.00
N GLU A 39 0.69 -20.58 9.89
CA GLU A 39 -0.27 -21.64 10.21
C GLU A 39 -0.96 -22.15 8.94
N HIS A 40 -1.44 -21.24 8.09
CA HIS A 40 -2.15 -21.56 6.87
C HIS A 40 -1.27 -22.16 5.76
N CYS A 41 0.03 -21.86 5.73
CA CYS A 41 0.91 -22.25 4.63
C CYS A 41 1.87 -23.42 4.95
N HIS A 42 2.12 -23.73 6.22
CA HIS A 42 3.20 -24.65 6.60
C HIS A 42 3.07 -26.07 6.02
N ASP A 43 1.84 -26.60 5.95
CA ASP A 43 1.53 -27.94 5.46
C ASP A 43 1.08 -27.95 3.99
N VAL A 44 1.04 -26.79 3.34
CA VAL A 44 0.68 -26.70 1.93
C VAL A 44 1.78 -27.35 1.08
N ARG A 45 1.38 -28.35 0.29
CA ARG A 45 2.21 -28.98 -0.74
C ARG A 45 1.50 -28.86 -2.07
N THR A 46 2.22 -28.36 -3.07
CA THR A 46 1.67 -28.10 -4.42
C THR A 46 2.67 -28.55 -5.47
N THR A 47 2.27 -28.51 -6.74
CA THR A 47 3.22 -28.71 -7.86
C THR A 47 4.31 -27.63 -7.90
N TYR A 48 4.14 -26.52 -7.18
CA TYR A 48 5.17 -25.47 -7.02
C TYR A 48 6.24 -25.88 -6.01
N ASN A 49 5.81 -26.38 -4.86
CA ASN A 49 6.72 -26.88 -3.83
C ASN A 49 6.17 -28.21 -3.26
N PRO A 50 6.59 -29.36 -3.82
CA PRO A 50 5.98 -30.65 -3.51
C PRO A 50 6.50 -31.25 -2.19
N THR A 51 7.70 -30.88 -1.77
CA THR A 51 8.43 -31.59 -0.72
C THR A 51 8.78 -30.72 0.49
N SER A 52 8.67 -29.40 0.38
CA SER A 52 9.01 -28.47 1.47
C SER A 52 7.89 -27.45 1.71
N PRO A 53 7.81 -26.86 2.91
CA PRO A 53 6.94 -25.72 3.17
C PRO A 53 7.25 -24.55 2.24
N LEU A 54 6.24 -23.72 1.97
CA LEU A 54 6.41 -22.48 1.22
C LEU A 54 7.29 -21.49 2.00
N ASP A 55 8.11 -20.72 1.27
CA ASP A 55 9.02 -19.74 1.85
C ASP A 55 8.23 -18.60 2.52
N THR A 56 8.53 -18.34 3.79
CA THR A 56 7.86 -17.32 4.60
C THR A 56 8.51 -15.94 4.48
N LYS A 57 9.65 -15.84 3.80
CA LYS A 57 10.49 -14.63 3.70
C LYS A 57 10.68 -14.13 2.27
N ALA A 58 10.51 -14.99 1.28
CA ALA A 58 10.70 -14.63 -0.12
C ALA A 58 9.54 -15.10 -0.99
N LEU A 59 9.22 -14.31 -2.01
CA LEU A 59 8.45 -14.76 -3.17
C LEU A 59 9.45 -15.24 -4.23
N THR A 60 9.36 -16.51 -4.62
CA THR A 60 10.38 -17.15 -5.47
C THR A 60 9.91 -17.43 -6.89
N ILE A 61 8.63 -17.19 -7.21
CA ILE A 61 8.09 -17.39 -8.55
C ILE A 61 8.79 -16.47 -9.55
N LYS A 62 9.19 -17.04 -10.69
CA LYS A 62 9.92 -16.32 -11.76
C LYS A 62 9.09 -16.19 -13.01
N LYS A 63 9.44 -15.25 -13.88
CA LYS A 63 8.72 -15.00 -15.14
C LYS A 63 8.71 -16.20 -16.10
N GLU A 64 9.70 -17.08 -16.00
CA GLU A 64 9.80 -18.30 -16.80
C GLU A 64 8.91 -19.43 -16.28
N ASP A 65 8.32 -19.28 -15.09
CA ASP A 65 7.44 -20.27 -14.50
C ASP A 65 6.12 -20.35 -15.31
N PRO A 66 5.63 -21.55 -15.68
CA PRO A 66 4.38 -21.70 -16.42
C PRO A 66 3.13 -21.14 -15.69
N ARG A 67 3.23 -20.92 -14.38
CA ARG A 67 2.20 -20.33 -13.52
C ARG A 67 2.25 -18.80 -13.49
N PHE A 68 3.34 -18.19 -13.96
CA PHE A 68 3.62 -16.77 -13.74
C PHE A 68 2.51 -15.83 -14.21
N LEU A 69 1.97 -16.06 -15.40
CA LEU A 69 0.91 -15.17 -15.91
C LEU A 69 -0.38 -15.28 -15.09
N ASP A 70 -0.78 -16.49 -14.71
CA ASP A 70 -1.92 -16.69 -13.80
C ASP A 70 -1.66 -16.07 -12.42
N PHE A 71 -0.41 -16.09 -11.95
CA PHE A 71 -0.02 -15.42 -10.71
C PHE A 71 -0.25 -13.92 -10.79
N LEU A 72 0.14 -13.26 -11.89
CA LEU A 72 -0.11 -11.83 -12.09
C LEU A 72 -1.61 -11.50 -12.12
N TYR A 73 -2.42 -12.31 -12.82
CA TYR A 73 -3.88 -12.14 -12.81
C TYR A 73 -4.48 -12.36 -11.41
N TRP A 74 -3.95 -13.31 -10.65
CA TRP A 74 -4.40 -13.57 -9.29
C TRP A 74 -4.04 -12.41 -8.34
N VAL A 75 -2.82 -11.86 -8.45
CA VAL A 75 -2.39 -10.66 -7.71
C VAL A 75 -3.35 -9.50 -7.99
N TRP A 76 -3.62 -9.24 -9.27
CA TRP A 76 -4.53 -8.18 -9.69
C TRP A 76 -5.95 -8.42 -9.17
N ALA A 77 -6.51 -9.61 -9.36
CA ALA A 77 -7.85 -9.94 -8.91
C ALA A 77 -8.03 -9.76 -7.39
N ASN A 78 -6.96 -9.96 -6.61
CA ASN A 78 -6.96 -9.79 -5.16
C ASN A 78 -6.47 -8.41 -4.71
N LYS A 79 -6.17 -7.48 -5.64
CA LYS A 79 -5.77 -6.09 -5.36
C LYS A 79 -4.58 -6.00 -4.41
N ILE A 80 -3.64 -6.94 -4.55
CA ILE A 80 -2.55 -7.14 -3.58
C ILE A 80 -1.56 -5.97 -3.61
N ILE A 81 -1.37 -5.34 -4.76
CA ILE A 81 -0.44 -4.22 -4.91
C ILE A 81 -1.17 -2.87 -5.00
N GLU A 82 -2.50 -2.83 -4.84
CA GLU A 82 -3.19 -1.56 -4.62
C GLU A 82 -2.62 -0.96 -3.33
N HIS A 83 -2.12 0.27 -3.40
CA HIS A 83 -1.46 0.89 -2.26
C HIS A 83 -1.70 2.39 -2.18
N GLN A 84 -1.44 2.95 -1.01
CA GLN A 84 -1.53 4.38 -0.72
C GLN A 84 -0.23 4.87 -0.08
N VAL A 85 0.27 6.03 -0.53
CA VAL A 85 1.35 6.74 0.18
C VAL A 85 0.75 7.60 1.28
N GLU A 86 1.19 7.34 2.51
CA GLU A 86 0.67 8.01 3.69
C GLU A 86 1.43 9.29 4.01
N GLN A 87 2.68 9.19 4.49
CA GLN A 87 3.55 10.35 4.78
C GLN A 87 4.94 9.89 5.28
N VAL A 88 5.86 10.84 5.43
CA VAL A 88 7.14 10.62 6.14
C VAL A 88 6.88 10.48 7.63
N GLY A 89 7.06 9.28 8.16
CA GLY A 89 7.09 9.04 9.60
C GLY A 89 5.79 9.29 10.35
N GLY A 90 4.63 9.33 9.67
CA GLY A 90 3.29 9.43 10.29
C GLY A 90 3.03 10.70 11.12
N THR A 91 1.77 10.99 11.43
CA THR A 91 1.41 11.95 12.49
C THR A 91 1.60 11.33 13.87
N GLU A 92 1.66 10.00 13.96
CA GLU A 92 1.72 9.22 15.21
C GLU A 92 2.72 8.04 15.16
N TRP A 93 3.62 8.01 14.18
CA TRP A 93 4.57 6.92 14.02
C TRP A 93 5.84 7.12 14.85
N ASN A 94 6.18 6.08 15.61
CA ASN A 94 7.33 6.07 16.52
C ASN A 94 8.56 5.34 15.94
N GLY A 95 8.50 4.89 14.69
CA GLY A 95 9.58 4.16 14.03
C GLY A 95 10.54 5.06 13.22
N PRO A 96 11.38 4.47 12.35
CA PRO A 96 12.31 5.23 11.50
C PRO A 96 11.60 6.29 10.65
N THR A 97 12.14 7.51 10.64
CA THR A 97 11.60 8.65 9.86
C THR A 97 12.37 8.89 8.56
N SER A 98 13.35 8.04 8.25
CA SER A 98 14.20 8.11 7.05
C SER A 98 13.54 7.54 5.79
N GLY A 99 12.23 7.32 5.82
CA GLY A 99 11.48 6.72 4.71
C GLY A 99 10.03 7.18 4.67
N VAL A 100 9.31 6.64 3.71
CA VAL A 100 7.90 6.94 3.44
C VAL A 100 7.09 5.68 3.69
N ILE A 101 5.96 5.83 4.39
CA ILE A 101 5.07 4.72 4.68
C ILE A 101 4.16 4.47 3.48
N PHE A 102 4.15 3.22 3.02
CA PHE A 102 3.21 2.70 2.02
C PHE A 102 2.22 1.76 2.72
N HIS A 103 0.93 1.99 2.48
CA HIS A 103 -0.15 1.12 2.93
C HIS A 103 -0.61 0.26 1.77
N TRP A 104 -0.32 -1.04 1.84
CA TRP A 104 -0.59 -2.01 0.79
C TRP A 104 -1.85 -2.81 1.06
N ALA A 105 -2.52 -3.25 -0.01
CA ALA A 105 -3.68 -4.13 -0.02
C ALA A 105 -4.77 -3.74 1.02
N PRO A 106 -5.18 -2.46 1.08
CA PRO A 106 -6.04 -1.94 2.14
C PRO A 106 -7.38 -2.69 2.24
N GLY A 107 -7.78 -3.07 3.45
CA GLY A 107 -9.02 -3.78 3.73
C GLY A 107 -8.98 -5.28 3.41
N SER A 108 -7.81 -5.84 3.11
CA SER A 108 -7.63 -7.26 2.79
C SER A 108 -6.80 -7.97 3.86
N ARG A 109 -6.75 -9.30 3.79
CA ARG A 109 -5.86 -10.09 4.66
C ARG A 109 -4.37 -9.88 4.40
N TRP A 110 -4.01 -9.38 3.22
CA TRP A 110 -2.64 -9.06 2.84
C TRP A 110 -2.24 -7.65 3.25
N GLU A 111 -3.16 -6.90 3.86
CA GLU A 111 -2.92 -5.52 4.27
C GLU A 111 -1.65 -5.43 5.12
N THR A 112 -0.75 -4.52 4.74
CA THR A 112 0.52 -4.32 5.43
C THR A 112 1.05 -2.90 5.24
N HIS A 113 1.95 -2.49 6.13
CA HIS A 113 2.67 -1.22 6.03
C HIS A 113 4.15 -1.50 5.79
N THR A 114 4.71 -0.91 4.74
CA THR A 114 6.16 -0.91 4.52
C THR A 114 6.73 0.49 4.61
N VAL A 115 8.00 0.58 5.03
CA VAL A 115 8.75 1.84 5.04
C VAL A 115 9.78 1.76 3.92
N VAL A 116 9.58 2.55 2.88
CA VAL A 116 10.48 2.56 1.72
C VAL A 116 11.39 3.80 1.75
N PRO A 117 12.59 3.73 1.14
CA PRO A 117 13.46 4.89 0.98
C PRO A 117 12.76 6.01 0.19
N PHE A 118 13.18 7.27 0.43
CA PHE A 118 12.65 8.42 -0.32
C PHE A 118 12.78 8.28 -1.83
N GLU A 119 13.88 7.72 -2.34
CA GLU A 119 14.07 7.50 -3.78
C GLU A 119 12.96 6.63 -4.37
N HIS A 120 12.62 5.54 -3.69
CA HIS A 120 11.52 4.66 -4.08
C HIS A 120 10.19 5.43 -4.10
N ALA A 121 9.88 6.17 -3.03
CA ALA A 121 8.65 6.96 -2.95
C ALA A 121 8.56 8.06 -4.02
N ILE A 122 9.68 8.69 -4.36
CA ILE A 122 9.76 9.73 -5.39
C ILE A 122 9.39 9.16 -6.76
N HIS A 123 9.83 7.95 -7.09
CA HIS A 123 9.45 7.28 -8.32
C HIS A 123 7.92 7.09 -8.41
N HIS A 124 7.32 6.50 -7.37
CA HIS A 124 5.87 6.28 -7.31
C HIS A 124 5.04 7.56 -7.38
N ILE A 125 5.55 8.66 -6.83
CA ILE A 125 4.80 9.92 -6.73
C ILE A 125 4.99 10.80 -7.95
N ALA A 126 6.23 10.98 -8.40
CA ALA A 126 6.55 12.01 -9.36
C ALA A 126 6.61 11.49 -10.80
N ASP A 127 7.13 10.27 -11.01
CA ASP A 127 7.26 9.71 -12.36
C ASP A 127 5.91 9.20 -12.89
N GLU A 128 5.08 8.66 -12.00
CA GLU A 128 3.80 8.04 -12.40
C GLU A 128 2.64 9.02 -12.45
N HIS A 129 2.57 9.96 -11.50
CA HIS A 129 1.50 10.96 -11.50
C HIS A 129 1.78 12.16 -12.39
N ARG A 130 3.03 12.32 -12.88
CA ARG A 130 3.47 13.43 -13.75
C ARG A 130 3.13 14.81 -13.16
N TRP A 131 3.26 14.94 -11.84
CA TRP A 131 2.87 16.14 -11.11
C TRP A 131 3.72 17.36 -11.47
N GLN A 132 3.05 18.50 -11.52
CA GLN A 132 3.63 19.81 -11.80
C GLN A 132 3.44 20.77 -10.62
N ASP A 133 4.29 21.78 -10.52
CA ASP A 133 4.24 22.76 -9.41
C ASP A 133 2.93 23.57 -9.37
N ASN A 134 2.29 23.79 -10.52
CA ASN A 134 0.99 24.44 -10.65
C ASN A 134 -0.19 23.63 -10.10
N MET A 135 0.00 22.34 -9.84
CA MET A 135 -0.98 21.46 -9.20
C MET A 135 -0.95 21.63 -7.66
N PHE A 136 0.15 22.16 -7.12
CA PHE A 136 0.37 22.36 -5.68
C PHE A 136 0.77 23.81 -5.37
N LYS A 137 -0.01 24.77 -5.89
CA LYS A 137 0.32 26.21 -5.83
C LYS A 137 0.58 26.69 -4.41
N ASP A 138 -0.27 26.28 -3.46
CA ASP A 138 -0.18 26.70 -2.06
C ASP A 138 1.12 26.23 -1.40
N PHE A 139 1.63 25.08 -1.82
CA PHE A 139 2.93 24.58 -1.36
C PHE A 139 4.09 25.32 -2.01
N PHE A 140 4.08 25.51 -3.34
CA PHE A 140 5.24 26.03 -4.06
C PHE A 140 5.37 27.55 -4.08
N ALA A 141 4.27 28.30 -3.91
CA ALA A 141 4.26 29.76 -3.98
C ALA A 141 5.21 30.45 -2.97
N PRO A 142 5.36 29.97 -1.72
CA PRO A 142 6.36 30.51 -0.78
C PRO A 142 7.81 30.35 -1.24
N PHE A 143 8.08 29.43 -2.18
CA PHE A 143 9.43 29.11 -2.66
C PHE A 143 9.74 29.71 -4.05
N GLY A 144 8.91 30.64 -4.54
CA GLY A 144 9.11 31.34 -5.80
C GLY A 144 8.00 31.11 -6.82
N PRO A 145 8.11 31.73 -8.02
CA PRO A 145 7.03 31.74 -9.01
C PRO A 145 6.68 30.32 -9.49
N ILE A 146 5.40 30.06 -9.70
CA ILE A 146 4.86 28.81 -10.28
C ILE A 146 5.05 28.81 -11.79
N LYS A 147 5.62 27.74 -12.36
CA LYS A 147 6.03 27.70 -13.78
C LYS A 147 5.37 26.59 -14.62
N GLY A 148 4.61 25.68 -14.01
CA GLY A 148 4.09 24.49 -14.68
C GLY A 148 5.16 23.43 -14.97
N VAL A 149 6.24 23.41 -14.18
CA VAL A 149 7.35 22.45 -14.34
C VAL A 149 7.16 21.23 -13.45
N SER A 150 7.88 20.15 -13.73
CA SER A 150 7.83 18.94 -12.90
C SER A 150 8.18 19.26 -11.45
N ILE A 151 7.46 18.65 -10.50
CA ILE A 151 7.82 18.78 -9.08
C ILE A 151 9.24 18.26 -8.78
N LYS A 152 9.78 17.32 -9.58
CA LYS A 152 11.15 16.82 -9.42
C LYS A 152 12.20 17.90 -9.66
N GLU A 153 11.89 18.87 -10.52
CA GLU A 153 12.78 20.01 -10.80
C GLU A 153 12.73 21.06 -9.69
N ARG A 154 11.65 21.06 -8.89
CA ARG A 154 11.44 22.01 -7.80
C ARG A 154 11.96 21.49 -6.47
N LEU A 155 11.87 20.19 -6.25
CA LEU A 155 12.14 19.55 -4.96
C LEU A 155 13.59 19.08 -4.87
N SER A 156 14.21 19.33 -3.72
CA SER A 156 15.54 18.79 -3.41
C SER A 156 15.53 17.94 -2.13
N PHE A 157 16.64 17.29 -1.82
CA PHE A 157 16.77 16.54 -0.57
C PHE A 157 17.21 17.42 0.60
N ASP A 158 17.98 18.48 0.34
CA ASP A 158 18.72 19.24 1.34
C ASP A 158 18.25 20.70 1.46
N LYS A 159 17.71 21.29 0.39
CA LYS A 159 17.33 22.70 0.32
C LYS A 159 15.82 22.89 0.09
N PRO A 160 15.16 23.79 0.84
CA PRO A 160 13.75 24.08 0.60
C PRO A 160 13.48 24.58 -0.84
N PRO A 161 12.38 24.12 -1.47
CA PRO A 161 11.43 23.14 -0.94
C PRO A 161 11.98 21.71 -1.03
N THR A 162 11.89 20.97 0.08
CA THR A 162 12.42 19.61 0.16
C THR A 162 11.37 18.55 -0.13
N TRP A 163 11.80 17.35 -0.55
CA TRP A 163 10.95 16.17 -0.66
C TRP A 163 10.21 15.85 0.64
N ALA A 164 10.89 15.94 1.79
CA ALA A 164 10.25 15.70 3.08
C ALA A 164 9.14 16.71 3.40
N GLN A 165 9.34 18.00 3.10
CA GLN A 165 8.30 19.02 3.25
C GLN A 165 7.12 18.76 2.32
N PHE A 166 7.38 18.39 1.07
CA PHE A 166 6.34 18.10 0.10
C PHE A 166 5.54 16.85 0.46
N LEU A 167 6.21 15.77 0.86
CA LEU A 167 5.58 14.52 1.28
C LEU A 167 4.66 14.72 2.49
N ARG A 168 5.08 15.53 3.47
CA ARG A 168 4.21 15.93 4.59
C ARG A 168 3.02 16.77 4.13
N HIS A 169 3.22 17.65 3.15
CA HIS A 169 2.14 18.46 2.60
C HIS A 169 1.11 17.58 1.88
N ILE A 170 1.54 16.70 0.98
CA ILE A 170 0.63 15.86 0.17
C ILE A 170 -0.09 14.80 1.00
N GLY A 171 0.54 14.31 2.07
CA GLY A 171 -0.04 13.41 3.06
C GLY A 171 -0.88 14.10 4.13
N GLY A 172 -1.06 15.42 4.05
CA GLY A 172 -1.84 16.21 4.99
C GLY A 172 -3.14 16.76 4.38
N PRO A 173 -4.09 17.21 5.22
CA PRO A 173 -5.41 17.71 4.77
C PRO A 173 -5.34 18.96 3.88
N ALA A 174 -4.17 19.62 3.83
CA ALA A 174 -3.92 20.77 2.96
C ALA A 174 -3.61 20.37 1.50
N SER A 175 -3.42 19.08 1.21
CA SER A 175 -3.14 18.59 -0.13
C SER A 175 -4.39 18.62 -1.01
N PRO A 176 -4.36 19.23 -2.22
CA PRO A 176 -5.45 19.12 -3.17
C PRO A 176 -5.63 17.69 -3.70
N TYR A 177 -4.62 16.84 -3.51
CA TYR A 177 -4.62 15.42 -3.88
C TYR A 177 -4.42 14.53 -2.66
N TYR A 178 -4.91 14.97 -1.50
CA TYR A 178 -4.93 14.19 -0.26
C TYR A 178 -5.54 12.80 -0.52
N ARG A 179 -4.82 11.73 -0.13
CA ARG A 179 -5.22 10.32 -0.32
C ARG A 179 -5.25 9.79 -1.77
N TYR A 180 -4.65 10.50 -2.75
CA TYR A 180 -4.66 10.08 -4.16
C TYR A 180 -3.33 9.57 -4.72
N VAL A 181 -2.33 9.24 -3.89
CA VAL A 181 -1.22 8.37 -4.35
C VAL A 181 -1.69 6.93 -4.28
N PHE A 182 -2.76 6.65 -5.01
CA PHE A 182 -3.37 5.34 -5.13
C PHE A 182 -3.04 4.78 -6.49
N HIS A 183 -2.52 3.56 -6.54
CA HIS A 183 -2.34 2.83 -7.79
C HIS A 183 -3.31 1.67 -7.86
N GLN A 184 -3.89 1.50 -9.04
CA GLN A 184 -4.78 0.38 -9.34
C GLN A 184 -4.43 -0.19 -10.69
N GLU A 185 -4.38 -1.51 -10.79
CA GLU A 185 -4.11 -2.19 -12.04
C GLU A 185 -5.33 -2.10 -12.97
N ALA A 186 -5.05 -1.85 -14.24
CA ALA A 186 -6.01 -1.63 -15.30
C ALA A 186 -6.08 -2.80 -16.27
N SER A 187 -4.93 -3.31 -16.69
CA SER A 187 -4.82 -4.43 -17.62
C SER A 187 -3.44 -5.08 -17.57
N ILE A 188 -3.37 -6.33 -18.02
CA ILE A 188 -2.13 -7.08 -18.21
C ILE A 188 -1.98 -7.34 -19.70
N ASP A 189 -0.85 -6.94 -20.28
CA ASP A 189 -0.47 -7.22 -21.67
C ASP A 189 0.69 -8.24 -21.70
N PRO A 190 0.40 -9.53 -21.91
CA PRO A 190 1.42 -10.57 -21.90
C PRO A 190 2.38 -10.50 -23.10
N LEU A 191 1.95 -9.91 -24.22
CA LEU A 191 2.78 -9.82 -25.43
C LEU A 191 3.86 -8.76 -25.26
N ARG A 192 3.51 -7.65 -24.62
CA ARG A 192 4.45 -6.57 -24.28
C ARG A 192 5.18 -6.81 -22.96
N GLY A 193 4.70 -7.74 -22.14
CA GLY A 193 5.28 -8.04 -20.82
C GLY A 193 5.10 -6.90 -19.83
N VAL A 194 3.93 -6.25 -19.87
CA VAL A 194 3.63 -5.08 -19.03
C VAL A 194 2.28 -5.21 -18.31
N VAL A 195 2.18 -4.54 -17.18
CA VAL A 195 0.93 -4.25 -16.47
C VAL A 195 0.67 -2.76 -16.61
N VAL A 196 -0.53 -2.39 -17.04
CA VAL A 196 -1.00 -1.00 -17.06
C VAL A 196 -1.66 -0.71 -15.73
N LEU A 197 -1.31 0.41 -15.11
CA LEU A 197 -1.89 0.90 -13.87
C LEU A 197 -2.44 2.30 -14.06
N PHE A 198 -3.42 2.67 -13.24
CA PHE A 198 -3.90 4.02 -13.07
C PHE A 198 -3.45 4.59 -11.74
N SER A 199 -2.99 5.83 -11.78
CA SER A 199 -2.81 6.63 -10.58
C SER A 199 -4.16 7.25 -10.16
N GLY A 200 -4.28 7.68 -8.91
CA GLY A 200 -5.53 8.23 -8.33
C GLY A 200 -6.15 9.41 -9.08
N GLN A 201 -5.42 10.08 -9.99
CA GLN A 201 -5.95 11.14 -10.87
C GLN A 201 -6.32 10.64 -12.27
N GLY A 202 -6.38 9.33 -12.49
CA GLY A 202 -6.68 8.70 -13.78
C GLY A 202 -5.51 8.71 -14.77
N VAL A 203 -4.28 8.96 -14.30
CA VAL A 203 -3.09 8.92 -15.17
C VAL A 203 -2.67 7.47 -15.36
N ALA A 204 -2.67 7.00 -16.61
CA ALA A 204 -2.18 5.68 -16.95
C ALA A 204 -0.65 5.65 -17.04
N PHE A 205 -0.05 4.59 -16.50
CA PHE A 205 1.37 4.28 -16.63
C PHE A 205 1.58 2.76 -16.72
N GLU A 206 2.79 2.34 -17.07
CA GLU A 206 3.11 0.93 -17.33
C GLU A 206 4.26 0.46 -16.44
N TYR A 207 4.09 -0.72 -15.85
CA TYR A 207 5.17 -1.48 -15.23
C TYR A 207 5.54 -2.65 -16.12
N THR A 208 6.83 -2.86 -16.35
CA THR A 208 7.31 -4.17 -16.86
C THR A 208 6.99 -5.24 -15.83
N PHE A 209 6.85 -6.50 -16.27
CA PHE A 209 6.68 -7.62 -15.34
C PHE A 209 7.79 -7.69 -14.29
N ASP A 210 9.04 -7.42 -14.66
CA ASP A 210 10.17 -7.39 -13.72
C ASP A 210 10.00 -6.29 -12.65
N ARG A 211 9.50 -5.10 -13.03
CA ARG A 211 9.19 -4.03 -12.07
C ARG A 211 8.01 -4.42 -11.19
N TYR A 212 6.94 -4.91 -11.79
CA TYR A 212 5.71 -5.29 -11.11
C TYR A 212 5.95 -6.37 -10.05
N VAL A 213 6.77 -7.37 -10.34
CA VAL A 213 7.15 -8.42 -9.37
C VAL A 213 7.93 -7.86 -8.19
N LYS A 214 8.78 -6.85 -8.38
CA LYS A 214 9.48 -6.21 -7.26
C LYS A 214 8.50 -5.54 -6.30
N GLU A 215 7.45 -4.90 -6.81
CA GLU A 215 6.40 -4.31 -5.98
C GLU A 215 5.61 -5.41 -5.24
N ILE A 216 5.28 -6.51 -5.92
CA ILE A 216 4.60 -7.66 -5.27
C ILE A 216 5.40 -8.20 -4.08
N MET A 217 6.73 -8.19 -4.16
CA MET A 217 7.62 -8.68 -3.09
C MET A 217 7.58 -7.83 -1.81
N GLU A 218 7.08 -6.60 -1.85
CA GLU A 218 6.85 -5.79 -0.65
C GLU A 218 5.70 -6.36 0.20
N VAL A 219 4.79 -7.13 -0.41
CA VAL A 219 3.58 -7.65 0.22
C VAL A 219 3.61 -9.17 0.36
N LEU A 220 4.05 -9.87 -0.67
CA LEU A 220 3.97 -11.32 -0.77
C LEU A 220 5.29 -12.02 -0.53
N THR A 221 5.16 -13.18 0.10
CA THR A 221 6.10 -14.30 0.08
C THR A 221 5.39 -15.50 -0.51
N ASP A 222 6.11 -16.59 -0.79
CA ASP A 222 5.47 -17.82 -1.28
C ASP A 222 4.38 -18.30 -0.32
N CYS A 223 4.62 -18.20 0.98
CA CYS A 223 3.64 -18.49 2.02
C CYS A 223 2.40 -17.60 1.93
N LYS A 224 2.54 -16.27 1.75
CA LYS A 224 1.40 -15.36 1.57
C LYS A 224 0.66 -15.57 0.24
N ALA A 225 1.30 -16.24 -0.72
CA ALA A 225 0.74 -16.64 -2.00
C ALA A 225 0.19 -18.09 -2.02
N TYR A 226 0.14 -18.81 -0.88
CA TYR A 226 -0.20 -20.25 -0.87
C TYR A 226 -1.49 -20.59 -1.62
N GLN A 227 -2.51 -19.73 -1.50
CA GLN A 227 -3.81 -19.87 -2.14
C GLN A 227 -3.68 -20.00 -3.65
N PHE A 228 -2.84 -19.16 -4.26
CA PHE A 228 -2.63 -19.15 -5.68
C PHE A 228 -2.15 -20.52 -6.15
N PHE A 229 -1.13 -21.07 -5.49
CA PHE A 229 -0.56 -22.36 -5.86
C PHE A 229 -1.57 -23.50 -5.70
N GLN A 230 -2.38 -23.50 -4.63
CA GLN A 230 -3.41 -24.52 -4.43
C GLN A 230 -4.54 -24.42 -5.47
N LEU A 231 -4.97 -23.20 -5.81
CA LEU A 231 -5.99 -22.97 -6.82
C LEU A 231 -5.47 -23.34 -8.22
N TYR A 232 -4.21 -23.04 -8.52
CA TYR A 232 -3.58 -23.46 -9.77
C TYR A 232 -3.54 -24.98 -9.91
N ASP A 233 -3.16 -25.71 -8.85
CA ASP A 233 -3.16 -27.17 -8.87
C ASP A 233 -4.56 -27.77 -9.06
N LEU A 234 -5.59 -27.08 -8.56
CA LEU A 234 -6.98 -27.53 -8.65
C LEU A 234 -7.60 -27.25 -10.02
N TYR A 235 -7.36 -26.06 -10.59
CA TYR A 235 -8.07 -25.57 -11.77
C TYR A 235 -7.20 -25.50 -13.04
N GLY A 236 -5.88 -25.59 -12.89
CA GLY A 236 -4.92 -25.57 -13.98
C GLY A 236 -4.67 -24.18 -14.59
N LYS A 237 -3.92 -24.17 -15.69
CA LYS A 237 -3.54 -22.97 -16.42
C LYS A 237 -4.74 -22.17 -16.91
N GLY A 238 -4.65 -20.84 -16.82
CA GLY A 238 -5.70 -19.91 -17.25
C GLY A 238 -6.89 -19.87 -16.29
N PHE A 239 -6.72 -20.35 -15.05
CA PHE A 239 -7.77 -20.19 -14.05
C PHE A 239 -7.92 -18.71 -13.74
N ALA A 240 -6.86 -18.05 -13.25
CA ALA A 240 -6.91 -16.70 -12.69
C ALA A 240 -7.26 -15.61 -13.71
N SER A 241 -7.04 -15.85 -15.00
CA SER A 241 -7.43 -14.93 -16.07
C SER A 241 -8.94 -14.86 -16.33
N ARG A 242 -9.74 -15.70 -15.67
CA ARG A 242 -11.22 -15.65 -15.75
C ARG A 242 -11.76 -14.65 -14.72
N LEU A 243 -12.95 -14.10 -14.97
CA LEU A 243 -13.59 -13.21 -13.98
C LEU A 243 -13.99 -13.99 -12.71
N GLY A 244 -13.85 -13.37 -11.54
CA GLY A 244 -14.41 -13.87 -10.28
C GLY A 244 -13.46 -14.58 -9.31
N TRP A 245 -12.13 -14.53 -9.52
CA TRP A 245 -11.16 -15.17 -8.60
C TRP A 245 -10.77 -14.37 -7.37
N ALA A 246 -11.20 -13.12 -7.29
CA ALA A 246 -10.99 -12.28 -6.12
C ALA A 246 -11.54 -12.97 -4.85
N GLY A 247 -10.70 -13.13 -3.83
CA GLY A 247 -11.13 -13.63 -2.52
C GLY A 247 -11.60 -15.08 -2.47
N GLN A 248 -11.43 -15.88 -3.53
CA GLN A 248 -11.91 -17.27 -3.54
C GLN A 248 -11.17 -18.12 -2.48
N PRO A 249 -11.90 -18.81 -1.57
CA PRO A 249 -11.29 -19.72 -0.63
C PRO A 249 -10.76 -20.96 -1.37
N VAL A 250 -9.72 -21.58 -0.82
CA VAL A 250 -9.31 -22.92 -1.27
C VAL A 250 -10.34 -23.92 -0.71
N PRO A 251 -11.02 -24.72 -1.55
CA PRO A 251 -11.96 -25.73 -1.06
C PRO A 251 -11.27 -26.69 -0.11
N LYS A 252 -11.92 -27.02 1.03
CA LYS A 252 -11.43 -28.06 1.94
C LYS A 252 -11.43 -29.40 1.19
N ARG A 253 -10.28 -30.07 1.18
CA ARG A 253 -10.15 -31.45 0.67
C ARG A 253 -10.51 -32.44 1.76
#